data_AF-A0A4Q3LLU1-F1
#
_entry.id   AF-A0A4Q3LLU1-F1
#
_cell.length_a   1.000
_cell.length_b   1.000
_cell.length_c   1.000
_cell.angle_alpha   90.00
_cell.angle_beta   90.00
_cell.angle_gamma   90.00
#
_symmetry.space_group_name_H-M   'P 1'
#
loop_
_entity.id
_entity.type
_entity.pdbx_description
1 polymer ?
#
loop_
_entity_poly.entity_id
_entity_poly.type
_entity_poly.pdbx_seq_one_letter_code
_entity_poly.pdbx_strand_id
1 'polypeptide(L)'
;MGAVMARTAVTFLVGVWFLLGHCALHRRRDSAARHGADHGPVLFPQGDPMKPLRYASWCQCRGRGAAGLCRMPPSPDVMAALFMDYKRERRAGETFAQYLERIGFVDPSVGTTGMDDRMVGHVPSAGDMQLIAVPEKRVSGPLRVVVLLVDFDDRPGVRTPRSYDDLLFSRKEYPTGSMHDFYAEASNGKVDVIGSVHGWLRMPHDYGYYVNGRSGTGATYPRNCQGLAEDAVKAALAQGVDFPQDLDKLGEGSITALFIVHAGRGAEVQKTRAQQDAEIWSHKWAVDSPVQVAPNLHAATYLVVPQDCLVGVCAHELGHLAFQWQDFYDPNYEEDGLYWDGSGTWDLMAAGSYNGGGSSPAHPAVLHKTQHGWVQTQTVKTSGSIQVKPLGTPGARAVKIVSPAYGPGQFLLLENRRRAGFDRYLEGEGLLVWKVDLAREMEAPARPGMLLVQADGEAHLDGARDGNAGDDGDPFPGSSRTTKLLDTGAINTSFPDSPPSGVRLSNIRIDADGLVTLDVHIGLAPIKTKAPVAQNVMRGRAAAKPNGRVQPPA
;
A
#
# COMPACT_ATOMS: atom_id res chain seq x y z
N MET A 1 4.04 -40.77 -44.98
CA MET A 1 4.70 -41.37 -46.16
C MET A 1 5.11 -40.23 -47.07
N GLY A 2 6.35 -39.91 -47.42
CA GLY A 2 7.73 -40.27 -47.11
C GLY A 2 8.57 -39.15 -47.77
N ALA A 3 9.56 -38.55 -47.10
CA ALA A 3 11.00 -38.82 -47.27
C ALA A 3 11.57 -38.27 -48.62
N VAL A 4 12.74 -37.63 -48.75
CA VAL A 4 13.92 -37.43 -47.88
C VAL A 4 14.96 -36.54 -48.64
N MET A 5 15.69 -35.68 -47.90
CA MET A 5 17.11 -35.18 -48.02
C MET A 5 17.67 -34.59 -49.34
N ALA A 6 18.68 -33.70 -49.38
CA ALA A 6 19.85 -33.45 -48.51
C ALA A 6 20.35 -31.98 -48.63
N ARG A 7 20.63 -31.26 -47.52
CA ARG A 7 21.94 -30.95 -46.88
C ARG A 7 23.03 -30.29 -47.75
N THR A 8 23.45 -29.08 -47.36
CA THR A 8 24.87 -28.75 -47.14
C THR A 8 25.00 -27.71 -46.02
N ALA A 9 25.90 -27.96 -45.08
CA ALA A 9 26.23 -27.15 -43.92
C ALA A 9 27.52 -26.37 -44.17
N VAL A 10 27.68 -25.20 -43.53
CA VAL A 10 28.99 -24.60 -43.27
C VAL A 10 29.06 -24.23 -41.79
N THR A 11 30.08 -24.80 -41.16
CA THR A 11 30.46 -24.69 -39.75
C THR A 11 31.47 -23.56 -39.58
N PHE A 12 31.37 -22.78 -38.50
CA PHE A 12 32.52 -22.10 -37.89
C PHE A 12 32.43 -22.20 -36.36
N LEU A 13 33.34 -22.99 -35.78
CA LEU A 13 33.81 -22.92 -34.38
C LEU A 13 34.88 -21.81 -34.33
N VAL A 14 35.04 -21.02 -33.25
CA VAL A 14 35.84 -21.23 -32.02
C VAL A 14 35.74 -19.85 -31.30
N GLY A 15 35.68 -19.66 -29.98
CA GLY A 15 35.85 -20.53 -28.83
C GLY A 15 35.61 -19.75 -27.52
N VAL A 16 35.50 -20.53 -26.45
CA VAL A 16 35.23 -20.17 -25.06
C VAL A 16 36.51 -19.67 -24.38
N TRP A 17 36.44 -18.59 -23.59
CA TRP A 17 37.37 -18.33 -22.49
C TRP A 17 36.60 -17.93 -21.23
N PHE A 18 36.61 -18.85 -20.26
CA PHE A 18 36.32 -18.63 -18.85
C PHE A 18 37.59 -18.09 -18.18
N LEU A 19 37.46 -17.12 -17.28
CA LEU A 19 38.48 -16.84 -16.26
C LEU A 19 37.82 -16.53 -14.93
N LEU A 20 37.83 -17.55 -14.07
CA LEU A 20 37.65 -17.50 -12.63
C LEU A 20 38.87 -16.81 -12.00
N GLY A 21 38.64 -15.84 -11.11
CA GLY A 21 39.65 -15.25 -10.26
C GLY A 21 39.22 -15.27 -8.80
N HIS A 22 39.42 -16.41 -8.13
CA HIS A 22 39.48 -16.48 -6.67
C HIS A 22 40.82 -15.89 -6.21
N CYS A 23 40.79 -14.98 -5.24
CA CYS A 23 41.92 -14.73 -4.35
C CYS A 23 41.42 -14.61 -2.92
N ALA A 24 41.90 -15.53 -2.08
CA ALA A 24 41.66 -15.59 -0.65
C ALA A 24 43.00 -15.42 0.09
N LEU A 25 42.91 -14.85 1.30
CA LEU A 25 43.89 -14.77 2.39
C LEU A 25 45.13 -13.86 2.20
N HIS A 26 45.20 -12.82 3.05
CA HIS A 26 46.05 -12.91 4.24
C HIS A 26 45.65 -11.93 5.36
N ARG A 27 45.63 -12.47 6.58
CA ARG A 27 45.49 -11.78 7.87
C ARG A 27 46.65 -10.81 8.12
N ARG A 28 46.40 -9.73 8.84
CA ARG A 28 47.15 -9.36 10.06
C ARG A 28 46.28 -8.45 10.95
N ARG A 29 45.91 -9.02 12.11
CA ARG A 29 45.60 -8.30 13.34
C ARG A 29 46.95 -7.87 13.92
N ASP A 30 47.05 -6.63 14.37
CA ASP A 30 47.96 -6.26 15.45
C ASP A 30 47.22 -5.34 16.42
N SER A 31 47.55 -5.54 17.68
CA SER A 31 46.86 -5.09 18.88
C SER A 31 47.73 -4.12 19.68
N ALA A 32 47.04 -3.30 20.49
CA ALA A 32 47.43 -2.76 21.80
C ALA A 32 48.25 -1.46 21.88
N ALA A 33 47.66 -0.46 22.56
CA ALA A 33 48.14 0.18 23.80
C ALA A 33 47.24 1.41 24.10
N ARG A 34 46.38 1.39 25.15
CA ARG A 34 46.62 1.76 26.57
C ARG A 34 46.89 3.26 26.81
N HIS A 35 45.89 3.93 27.40
CA HIS A 35 45.92 4.84 28.57
C HIS A 35 44.45 5.25 28.84
N GLY A 36 43.81 5.12 30.01
CA GLY A 36 44.30 4.96 31.37
C GLY A 36 44.17 6.28 32.13
N ALA A 37 42.98 6.62 32.63
CA ALA A 37 42.80 7.52 33.77
C ALA A 37 41.46 7.21 34.47
N ASP A 38 41.59 6.91 35.75
CA ASP A 38 40.62 6.35 36.67
C ASP A 38 40.36 7.40 37.76
N HIS A 39 39.10 7.66 38.08
CA HIS A 39 38.67 8.39 39.29
C HIS A 39 37.30 7.87 39.71
N GLY A 40 37.26 6.99 40.72
CA GLY A 40 36.04 6.75 41.52
C GLY A 40 36.00 7.68 42.75
N PRO A 41 35.14 7.43 43.75
CA PRO A 41 33.71 7.09 43.72
C PRO A 41 32.90 8.05 44.65
N VAL A 42 31.57 8.20 44.48
CA VAL A 42 30.72 8.82 45.52
C VAL A 42 29.36 8.12 45.64
N LEU A 43 28.95 7.95 46.89
CA LEU A 43 27.87 7.13 47.48
C LEU A 43 26.43 7.61 47.20
N PHE A 44 25.49 6.65 47.28
CA PHE A 44 24.02 6.77 47.23
C PHE A 44 23.39 7.55 48.40
N PRO A 45 22.11 7.96 48.26
CA PRO A 45 21.09 7.36 49.14
C PRO A 45 19.77 6.96 48.44
N GLN A 46 19.14 5.92 48.98
CA GLN A 46 17.80 5.39 48.64
C GLN A 46 16.67 6.04 49.46
N GLY A 47 15.46 6.09 48.87
CA GLY A 47 14.12 6.12 49.49
C GLY A 47 13.49 7.51 49.66
N ASP A 48 12.19 7.79 49.47
CA ASP A 48 10.94 7.13 49.02
C ASP A 48 9.84 8.26 49.14
N PRO A 49 8.52 8.13 48.85
CA PRO A 49 7.75 7.54 47.75
C PRO A 49 6.97 8.60 46.92
N MET A 50 6.52 8.21 45.72
CA MET A 50 5.61 8.98 44.85
C MET A 50 4.24 9.26 45.50
N LYS A 51 3.86 10.54 45.57
CA LYS A 51 2.45 10.96 45.75
C LYS A 51 1.76 11.07 44.38
N PRO A 52 0.49 10.63 44.25
CA PRO A 52 -0.25 10.74 42.99
C PRO A 52 -0.79 12.16 42.82
N LEU A 53 -0.27 12.90 41.83
CA LEU A 53 -0.92 14.11 41.36
C LEU A 53 -2.06 13.73 40.41
N ARG A 54 -3.28 13.91 40.91
CA ARG A 54 -4.50 13.98 40.10
C ARG A 54 -4.41 15.23 39.23
N TYR A 55 -4.54 15.07 37.92
CA TYR A 55 -5.12 16.11 37.07
C TYR A 55 -6.23 15.49 36.22
N ALA A 56 -7.44 15.94 36.52
CA ALA A 56 -8.63 15.70 35.75
C ALA A 56 -8.70 16.71 34.59
N SER A 57 -9.33 16.24 33.51
CA SER A 57 -10.14 16.99 32.53
C SER A 57 -9.49 18.17 31.80
N TRP A 58 -8.99 17.92 30.59
CA TRP A 58 -9.07 18.85 29.46
C TRP A 58 -9.32 18.05 28.16
N CYS A 59 -10.58 17.61 27.95
CA CYS A 59 -11.08 17.31 26.61
C CYS A 59 -12.01 18.47 26.22
N GLN A 60 -11.47 19.42 25.48
CA GLN A 60 -12.24 20.32 24.64
C GLN A 60 -11.53 20.39 23.29
N CYS A 61 -11.89 19.48 22.39
CA CYS A 61 -11.59 19.62 20.97
C CYS A 61 -12.42 20.79 20.43
N ARG A 62 -11.76 21.88 20.03
CA ARG A 62 -12.28 22.90 19.12
C ARG A 62 -11.18 23.36 18.17
N GLY A 63 -11.51 23.32 16.88
CA GLY A 63 -10.71 23.77 15.74
C GLY A 63 -10.65 22.65 14.70
N ARG A 64 -11.65 22.46 13.81
CA ARG A 64 -11.89 23.18 12.55
C ARG A 64 -10.61 23.41 11.71
N GLY A 65 -10.49 22.62 10.65
CA GLY A 65 -9.89 23.02 9.38
C GLY A 65 -8.46 22.58 9.14
N ALA A 66 -8.27 21.33 8.69
CA ALA A 66 -7.17 20.89 7.83
C ALA A 66 -7.62 19.60 7.14
N ALA A 67 -7.45 19.54 5.82
CA ALA A 67 -8.02 18.59 4.86
C ALA A 67 -6.96 18.33 3.76
N GLY A 68 -6.88 17.11 3.25
CA GLY A 68 -5.79 16.56 2.45
C GLY A 68 -5.85 15.07 1.99
N LEU A 69 -4.95 14.83 1.10
CA LEU A 69 -4.98 13.99 -0.07
C LEU A 69 -4.29 12.62 0.11
N CYS A 70 -4.73 11.52 -0.51
CA CYS A 70 -3.75 10.43 -0.75
C CYS A 70 -2.90 10.78 -1.99
N ARG A 71 -1.62 10.38 -2.01
CA ARG A 71 -0.71 10.59 -3.14
C ARG A 71 0.26 9.42 -3.22
N MET A 72 0.51 8.97 -4.45
CA MET A 72 1.58 8.05 -4.81
C MET A 72 2.85 8.19 -3.93
N PRO A 73 3.38 7.10 -3.33
CA PRO A 73 4.43 7.21 -2.34
C PRO A 73 5.73 7.76 -2.97
N PRO A 74 6.60 8.48 -2.22
CA PRO A 74 7.90 8.86 -2.75
C PRO A 74 8.70 7.63 -3.19
N SER A 75 9.55 7.79 -4.21
CA SER A 75 10.32 6.64 -4.68
C SER A 75 11.27 6.11 -3.59
N PRO A 76 11.45 4.78 -3.48
CA PRO A 76 12.39 4.20 -2.52
C PRO A 76 13.82 4.76 -2.65
N ASP A 77 14.24 5.14 -3.86
CA ASP A 77 15.53 5.79 -4.11
C ASP A 77 15.63 7.18 -3.47
N VAL A 78 14.54 7.95 -3.49
CA VAL A 78 14.45 9.24 -2.77
C VAL A 78 14.53 9.00 -1.27
N MET A 79 13.76 8.04 -0.75
CA MET A 79 13.77 7.70 0.68
C MET A 79 15.14 7.21 1.15
N ALA A 80 15.81 6.37 0.37
CA ALA A 80 17.17 5.92 0.66
C ALA A 80 18.19 7.07 0.63
N ALA A 81 18.08 7.98 -0.35
CA ALA A 81 18.95 9.16 -0.42
C ALA A 81 18.75 10.08 0.80
N LEU A 82 17.50 10.36 1.16
CA LEU A 82 17.15 11.17 2.33
C LEU A 82 17.62 10.52 3.63
N PHE A 83 17.53 9.19 3.73
CA PHE A 83 18.06 8.47 4.89
C PHE A 83 19.58 8.61 4.99
N MET A 84 20.29 8.58 3.85
CA MET A 84 21.73 8.82 3.83
C MET A 84 22.08 10.27 4.21
N ASP A 85 21.29 11.26 3.80
CA ASP A 85 21.45 12.65 4.24
C ASP A 85 21.19 12.79 5.74
N TYR A 86 20.13 12.18 6.26
CA TYR A 86 19.85 12.07 7.69
C TYR A 86 21.03 11.48 8.46
N LYS A 87 21.63 10.37 8.00
CA LYS A 87 22.80 9.78 8.68
C LYS A 87 23.99 10.75 8.74
N ARG A 88 24.13 11.65 7.77
CA ARG A 88 25.18 12.68 7.71
C ARG A 88 24.87 13.91 8.56
N GLU A 89 23.61 14.33 8.57
CA GLU A 89 23.20 15.67 9.05
C GLU A 89 22.36 15.65 10.32
N ARG A 90 22.03 14.47 10.85
CA ARG A 90 21.16 14.34 12.02
C ARG A 90 21.71 15.08 13.24
N ARG A 91 20.82 15.77 13.94
CA ARG A 91 21.10 16.30 15.28
C ARG A 91 21.15 15.15 16.28
N ALA A 92 21.84 15.35 17.41
CA ALA A 92 21.95 14.31 18.43
C ALA A 92 20.55 13.93 18.95
N GLY A 93 20.19 12.64 18.84
CA GLY A 93 18.87 12.13 19.23
C GLY A 93 17.74 12.43 18.25
N GLU A 94 18.00 13.14 17.15
CA GLU A 94 17.01 13.38 16.08
C GLU A 94 16.72 12.05 15.38
N THR A 95 15.44 11.72 15.26
CA THR A 95 14.97 10.58 14.48
C THR A 95 14.89 10.95 13.00
N PHE A 96 14.78 9.96 12.11
CA PHE A 96 14.63 10.23 10.68
C PHE A 96 13.33 10.99 10.38
N ALA A 97 12.25 10.69 11.11
CA ALA A 97 11.00 11.44 11.13
C ALA A 97 11.22 12.94 11.35
N GLN A 98 11.84 13.28 12.47
CA GLN A 98 12.13 14.67 12.85
C GLN A 98 13.06 15.35 11.82
N TYR A 99 13.94 14.57 11.18
CA TYR A 99 14.74 15.06 10.07
C TYR A 99 13.88 15.40 8.84
N LEU A 100 12.97 14.51 8.41
CA LEU A 100 12.07 14.73 7.28
C LEU A 100 11.16 15.95 7.50
N GLU A 101 10.55 16.06 8.69
CA GLU A 101 9.82 17.26 9.15
C GLU A 101 10.68 18.52 9.03
N ARG A 102 11.92 18.47 9.55
CA ARG A 102 12.82 19.62 9.58
C ARG A 102 13.20 20.10 8.18
N ILE A 103 13.39 19.18 7.23
CA ILE A 103 13.71 19.54 5.84
C ILE A 103 12.45 19.85 5.01
N GLY A 104 11.26 19.79 5.63
CA GLY A 104 9.99 20.01 4.96
C GLY A 104 9.63 18.91 3.96
N PHE A 105 10.21 17.72 4.09
CA PHE A 105 9.80 16.54 3.35
C PHE A 105 8.58 15.95 4.05
N VAL A 106 7.44 16.56 3.78
CA VAL A 106 6.15 16.27 4.37
C VAL A 106 5.10 16.07 3.30
N ASP A 107 4.19 15.14 3.53
CA ASP A 107 3.09 14.85 2.62
C ASP A 107 1.93 15.84 2.86
N PRO A 108 1.58 16.75 1.91
CA PRO A 108 0.62 17.83 2.13
C PRO A 108 -0.86 17.37 2.10
N SER A 109 -1.18 16.25 2.75
CA SER A 109 -2.08 15.24 2.19
C SER A 109 -3.09 14.63 3.22
N VAL A 110 -3.55 15.38 4.22
CA VAL A 110 -4.49 14.86 5.24
C VAL A 110 -5.94 15.41 5.25
N GLY A 111 -7.00 14.69 4.77
CA GLY A 111 -8.49 15.00 4.72
C GLY A 111 -9.28 15.61 3.48
N THR A 112 -8.97 15.38 2.19
CA THR A 112 -9.53 15.98 0.95
C THR A 112 -10.21 14.89 0.13
N THR A 113 -11.53 15.02 0.00
CA THR A 113 -12.38 14.07 -0.72
C THR A 113 -12.01 14.00 -2.21
N GLY A 114 -11.86 12.78 -2.74
CA GLY A 114 -11.70 12.52 -4.16
C GLY A 114 -10.27 12.28 -4.65
N MET A 115 -9.23 12.41 -3.82
CA MET A 115 -7.83 12.18 -4.23
C MET A 115 -7.32 10.83 -3.72
N ASP A 116 -6.87 9.95 -4.64
CA ASP A 116 -6.38 8.57 -4.40
C ASP A 116 -7.25 7.68 -3.48
N ASP A 117 -8.49 8.11 -3.28
CA ASP A 117 -9.56 7.35 -2.63
C ASP A 117 -10.48 6.68 -3.66
N ARG A 118 -11.42 5.88 -3.14
CA ARG A 118 -12.45 5.18 -3.93
C ARG A 118 -13.46 6.10 -4.63
N MET A 119 -13.44 7.42 -4.41
CA MET A 119 -14.53 8.31 -4.80
C MET A 119 -14.53 8.60 -6.30
N VAL A 120 -15.68 8.38 -6.94
CA VAL A 120 -15.95 8.76 -8.33
C VAL A 120 -17.18 9.67 -8.33
N GLY A 121 -17.01 10.98 -8.50
CA GLY A 121 -18.13 11.95 -8.55
C GLY A 121 -18.34 12.83 -7.31
N HIS A 122 -19.61 13.18 -7.01
CA HIS A 122 -20.02 14.29 -6.13
C HIS A 122 -19.72 14.06 -4.63
N VAL A 123 -19.30 15.15 -3.98
CA VAL A 123 -18.71 15.24 -2.63
C VAL A 123 -19.76 15.06 -1.50
N PRO A 124 -19.66 14.04 -0.63
CA PRO A 124 -20.24 14.07 0.71
C PRO A 124 -19.29 14.78 1.69
N SER A 125 -19.83 15.28 2.79
CA SER A 125 -19.08 16.08 3.78
C SER A 125 -17.87 15.37 4.38
N ALA A 126 -16.79 16.12 4.60
CA ALA A 126 -15.59 15.70 5.33
C ALA A 126 -15.91 14.95 6.65
N GLY A 127 -15.30 13.77 6.85
CA GLY A 127 -15.32 13.04 8.13
C GLY A 127 -15.67 11.54 8.10
N ASP A 128 -15.80 10.91 6.93
CA ASP A 128 -16.07 9.47 6.83
C ASP A 128 -14.77 8.64 6.81
N MET A 129 -14.71 7.57 7.60
CA MET A 129 -13.56 6.67 7.71
C MET A 129 -13.24 5.97 6.36
N GLN A 130 -11.96 5.95 5.96
CA GLN A 130 -11.46 5.21 4.78
C GLN A 130 -11.31 3.70 5.08
N LEU A 131 -12.43 2.97 5.15
CA LEU A 131 -12.44 1.53 5.41
C LEU A 131 -12.05 0.71 4.17
N ILE A 132 -11.63 -0.57 4.35
CA ILE A 132 -11.56 -1.55 3.26
C ILE A 132 -12.92 -1.66 2.59
N ALA A 133 -13.11 -0.92 1.51
CA ALA A 133 -14.31 -0.98 0.71
C ALA A 133 -14.18 -2.17 -0.25
N VAL A 134 -15.20 -3.03 -0.27
CA VAL A 134 -15.39 -3.92 -1.42
C VAL A 134 -15.90 -3.02 -2.56
N PRO A 135 -15.23 -2.97 -3.72
CA PRO A 135 -15.67 -2.18 -4.86
C PRO A 135 -17.12 -2.51 -5.19
N GLU A 136 -17.94 -1.48 -5.40
CA GLU A 136 -19.37 -1.65 -5.67
C GLU A 136 -19.59 -2.43 -6.98
N LYS A 137 -18.66 -2.27 -7.93
CA LYS A 137 -18.65 -2.97 -9.21
C LYS A 137 -17.33 -3.70 -9.44
N ARG A 138 -17.42 -4.98 -9.79
CA ARG A 138 -16.26 -5.78 -10.19
C ARG A 138 -15.88 -5.42 -11.62
N VAL A 139 -14.63 -5.04 -11.85
CA VAL A 139 -14.13 -4.70 -13.17
C VAL A 139 -13.48 -5.91 -13.83
N SER A 140 -13.99 -6.25 -15.02
CA SER A 140 -13.48 -7.29 -15.91
C SER A 140 -13.85 -6.98 -17.36
N GLY A 141 -13.26 -7.71 -18.31
CA GLY A 141 -13.35 -7.47 -19.74
C GLY A 141 -12.55 -6.23 -20.18
N PRO A 142 -12.90 -5.65 -21.33
CA PRO A 142 -12.27 -4.42 -21.82
C PRO A 142 -12.43 -3.26 -20.83
N LEU A 143 -11.32 -2.60 -20.51
CA LEU A 143 -11.25 -1.35 -19.75
C LEU A 143 -10.62 -0.30 -20.66
N ARG A 144 -11.41 0.64 -21.15
CA ARG A 144 -10.96 1.68 -22.08
C ARG A 144 -10.38 2.86 -21.29
N VAL A 145 -9.15 3.22 -21.62
CA VAL A 145 -8.40 4.36 -21.05
C VAL A 145 -8.25 5.43 -22.14
N VAL A 146 -8.52 6.68 -21.79
CA VAL A 146 -8.22 7.83 -22.66
C VAL A 146 -7.03 8.59 -22.07
N VAL A 147 -5.98 8.78 -22.86
CA VAL A 147 -4.73 9.41 -22.44
C VAL A 147 -4.60 10.75 -23.14
N LEU A 148 -4.49 11.83 -22.37
CA LEU A 148 -4.25 13.18 -22.85
C LEU A 148 -2.83 13.60 -22.46
N LEU A 149 -1.96 13.76 -23.45
CA LEU A 149 -0.63 14.31 -23.27
C LEU A 149 -0.74 15.84 -23.27
N VAL A 150 -0.26 16.50 -22.22
CA VAL A 150 -0.36 17.95 -22.05
C VAL A 150 0.99 18.61 -21.87
N ASP A 151 1.23 19.67 -22.63
CA ASP A 151 2.43 20.47 -22.53
C ASP A 151 2.12 21.96 -22.33
N PHE A 152 3.17 22.74 -22.13
CA PHE A 152 3.09 24.13 -21.71
C PHE A 152 4.00 24.99 -22.59
N ASP A 153 3.74 26.29 -22.67
CA ASP A 153 4.58 27.22 -23.45
C ASP A 153 6.03 27.24 -22.93
N ASP A 154 6.19 27.23 -21.60
CA ASP A 154 7.48 27.16 -20.90
C ASP A 154 8.06 25.74 -20.77
N ARG A 155 7.28 24.71 -21.14
CA ARG A 155 7.66 23.30 -20.95
C ARG A 155 7.01 22.40 -22.01
N PRO A 156 7.60 22.33 -23.22
CA PRO A 156 7.08 21.50 -24.30
C PRO A 156 7.31 20.01 -24.02
N GLY A 157 6.39 19.18 -24.50
CA GLY A 157 6.49 17.73 -24.38
C GLY A 157 7.51 17.14 -25.35
N VAL A 158 8.27 16.14 -24.89
CA VAL A 158 9.43 15.63 -25.65
C VAL A 158 9.28 14.19 -26.16
N ARG A 159 8.31 13.44 -25.64
CA ARG A 159 8.05 12.04 -26.04
C ARG A 159 6.96 11.97 -27.10
N THR A 160 7.01 10.94 -27.95
CA THR A 160 5.97 10.75 -28.97
C THR A 160 4.73 10.08 -28.36
N PRO A 161 3.52 10.36 -28.87
CA PRO A 161 2.31 9.63 -28.47
C PRO A 161 2.43 8.12 -28.57
N ARG A 162 3.10 7.64 -29.63
CA ARG A 162 3.40 6.22 -29.81
C ARG A 162 4.18 5.62 -28.64
N SER A 163 5.10 6.35 -28.03
CA SER A 163 5.85 5.81 -26.89
C SER A 163 4.99 5.53 -25.66
N TYR A 164 3.86 6.24 -25.51
CA TYR A 164 2.86 5.97 -24.47
C TYR A 164 1.91 4.87 -24.88
N ASP A 165 1.55 4.79 -26.17
CA ASP A 165 0.79 3.65 -26.70
C ASP A 165 1.55 2.34 -26.46
N ASP A 166 2.85 2.32 -26.76
CA ASP A 166 3.73 1.18 -26.52
C ASP A 166 3.81 0.84 -25.01
N LEU A 167 3.97 1.85 -24.14
CA LEU A 167 4.06 1.68 -22.68
C LEU A 167 2.76 1.17 -22.04
N LEU A 168 1.61 1.67 -22.50
CA LEU A 168 0.32 1.46 -21.82
C LEU A 168 -0.49 0.33 -22.45
N PHE A 169 -0.45 0.16 -23.77
CA PHE A 169 -1.41 -0.67 -24.51
C PHE A 169 -0.81 -1.74 -25.42
N SER A 170 0.51 -1.74 -25.66
CA SER A 170 1.13 -2.81 -26.45
C SER A 170 0.97 -4.18 -25.82
N ARG A 171 1.05 -5.24 -26.63
CA ARG A 171 0.84 -6.62 -26.16
C ARG A 171 2.11 -7.43 -26.32
N LYS A 172 2.86 -7.61 -25.22
CA LYS A 172 4.13 -8.34 -25.19
C LYS A 172 5.19 -7.76 -26.13
N GLU A 173 5.14 -6.45 -26.38
CA GLU A 173 6.11 -5.74 -27.23
C GLU A 173 7.00 -4.81 -26.39
N TYR A 174 6.44 -4.14 -25.39
CA TYR A 174 7.22 -3.31 -24.48
C TYR A 174 8.24 -4.19 -23.71
N PRO A 175 9.56 -3.88 -23.71
CA PRO A 175 10.58 -4.81 -23.22
C PRO A 175 10.42 -5.28 -21.77
N THR A 176 9.84 -4.44 -20.91
CA THR A 176 9.60 -4.77 -19.50
C THR A 176 8.17 -5.28 -19.23
N GLY A 177 7.35 -5.38 -20.29
CA GLY A 177 5.89 -5.53 -20.26
C GLY A 177 5.20 -4.16 -20.23
N SER A 178 4.05 -4.04 -20.90
CA SER A 178 3.20 -2.83 -20.87
C SER A 178 2.23 -2.84 -19.67
N MET A 179 1.49 -1.75 -19.44
CA MET A 179 0.38 -1.73 -18.47
C MET A 179 -0.73 -2.73 -18.85
N HIS A 180 -1.02 -2.89 -20.14
CA HIS A 180 -1.89 -3.96 -20.63
C HIS A 180 -1.37 -5.35 -20.20
N ASP A 181 -0.08 -5.63 -20.42
CA ASP A 181 0.50 -6.93 -20.07
C ASP A 181 0.46 -7.18 -18.55
N PHE A 182 0.72 -6.13 -17.76
CA PHE A 182 0.64 -6.17 -16.30
C PHE A 182 -0.76 -6.58 -15.82
N TYR A 183 -1.81 -5.88 -16.23
CA TYR A 183 -3.16 -6.20 -15.79
C TYR A 183 -3.67 -7.52 -16.37
N ALA A 184 -3.25 -7.90 -17.57
CA ALA A 184 -3.54 -9.22 -18.13
C ALA A 184 -2.93 -10.33 -17.24
N GLU A 185 -1.69 -10.17 -16.76
CA GLU A 185 -1.04 -11.12 -15.85
C GLU A 185 -1.70 -11.09 -14.46
N ALA A 186 -1.79 -9.91 -13.83
CA ALA A 186 -2.29 -9.73 -12.47
C ALA A 186 -3.74 -10.21 -12.28
N SER A 187 -4.57 -10.07 -13.32
CA SER A 187 -5.99 -10.43 -13.30
C SER A 187 -6.28 -11.85 -13.79
N ASN A 188 -5.27 -12.61 -14.22
CA ASN A 188 -5.43 -13.88 -14.96
C ASN A 188 -6.27 -13.72 -16.24
N GLY A 189 -6.01 -12.67 -17.02
CA GLY A 189 -6.68 -12.36 -18.29
C GLY A 189 -8.12 -11.88 -18.15
N LYS A 190 -8.54 -11.47 -16.95
CA LYS A 190 -9.91 -10.98 -16.71
C LYS A 190 -10.08 -9.51 -17.04
N VAL A 191 -9.00 -8.73 -17.10
CA VAL A 191 -9.01 -7.32 -17.50
C VAL A 191 -8.19 -7.18 -18.77
N ASP A 192 -8.75 -6.48 -19.76
CA ASP A 192 -8.09 -6.14 -21.02
C ASP A 192 -8.00 -4.62 -21.10
N VAL A 193 -6.86 -4.05 -20.73
CA VAL A 193 -6.63 -2.61 -20.77
C VAL A 193 -6.36 -2.20 -22.21
N ILE A 194 -7.21 -1.33 -22.74
CA ILE A 194 -7.12 -0.80 -24.10
C ILE A 194 -7.29 0.71 -24.04
N GLY A 195 -6.85 1.45 -25.06
CA GLY A 195 -7.01 2.89 -25.01
C GLY A 195 -6.61 3.64 -26.26
N SER A 196 -6.49 4.94 -26.09
CA SER A 196 -6.05 5.87 -27.12
C SER A 196 -5.22 6.98 -26.50
N VAL A 197 -4.20 7.45 -27.22
CA VAL A 197 -3.29 8.52 -26.79
C VAL A 197 -3.45 9.72 -27.70
N HIS A 198 -3.70 10.89 -27.10
CA HIS A 198 -3.94 12.16 -27.79
C HIS A 198 -2.99 13.24 -27.29
N GLY A 199 -2.59 14.17 -28.16
CA GLY A 199 -1.71 15.29 -27.83
C GLY A 199 -0.32 15.21 -28.48
N TRP A 200 0.62 16.09 -28.14
CA TRP A 200 0.62 17.07 -27.06
C TRP A 200 -0.40 18.21 -27.22
N LEU A 201 -1.27 18.36 -26.22
CA LEU A 201 -2.24 19.44 -26.08
C LEU A 201 -1.59 20.59 -25.31
N ARG A 202 -1.49 21.77 -25.94
CA ARG A 202 -0.93 22.95 -25.28
C ARG A 202 -1.93 23.53 -24.28
N MET A 203 -1.52 23.60 -23.01
CA MET A 203 -2.32 24.22 -21.96
C MET A 203 -2.29 25.76 -22.07
N PRO A 204 -3.35 26.46 -21.64
CA PRO A 204 -3.46 27.92 -21.74
C PRO A 204 -2.56 28.69 -20.75
N HIS A 205 -1.97 28.00 -19.77
CA HIS A 205 -1.07 28.58 -18.79
C HIS A 205 0.25 27.81 -18.74
N ASP A 206 1.29 28.46 -18.26
CA ASP A 206 2.61 27.84 -18.01
C ASP A 206 2.55 26.76 -16.93
N TYR A 207 3.53 25.85 -16.92
CA TYR A 207 3.59 24.73 -15.96
C TYR A 207 3.49 25.20 -14.50
N GLY A 208 4.20 26.30 -14.18
CA GLY A 208 4.21 26.88 -12.83
C GLY A 208 2.84 27.36 -12.33
N TYR A 209 1.90 27.67 -13.22
CA TYR A 209 0.52 28.03 -12.85
C TYR A 209 -0.20 26.87 -12.18
N TYR A 210 -0.06 25.66 -12.74
CA TYR A 210 -0.71 24.46 -12.25
C TYR A 210 0.03 23.85 -11.07
N VAL A 211 1.37 23.84 -11.07
CA VAL A 211 2.19 23.37 -9.93
C VAL A 211 1.93 24.19 -8.66
N ASN A 212 1.92 25.52 -8.83
CA ASN A 212 1.60 26.51 -7.81
C ASN A 212 2.37 26.34 -6.47
N GLY A 213 3.64 25.91 -6.53
CA GLY A 213 4.49 25.75 -5.34
C GLY A 213 4.01 24.68 -4.36
N ARG A 214 3.08 23.81 -4.78
CA ARG A 214 2.41 22.79 -3.96
C ARG A 214 2.20 21.51 -4.77
N SER A 215 3.13 21.23 -5.67
CA SER A 215 3.10 20.04 -6.54
C SER A 215 1.78 19.76 -7.27
N GLY A 216 1.04 20.81 -7.62
CA GLY A 216 -0.24 20.66 -8.33
C GLY A 216 -1.45 20.36 -7.44
N THR A 217 -1.30 20.37 -6.13
CA THR A 217 -2.31 19.82 -5.20
C THR A 217 -2.80 20.82 -4.16
N GLY A 218 -2.33 22.07 -4.22
CA GLY A 218 -2.78 23.11 -3.31
C GLY A 218 -4.27 23.42 -3.47
N ALA A 219 -4.91 23.89 -2.38
CA ALA A 219 -6.33 24.26 -2.36
C ALA A 219 -6.70 25.51 -3.20
N THR A 220 -5.75 26.09 -3.95
CA THR A 220 -5.99 27.29 -4.76
C THR A 220 -6.50 26.89 -6.13
N TYR A 221 -7.78 26.54 -6.24
CA TYR A 221 -8.43 26.30 -7.53
C TYR A 221 -8.65 27.62 -8.32
N PRO A 222 -8.49 27.66 -9.65
CA PRO A 222 -8.06 26.59 -10.57
C PRO A 222 -6.53 26.52 -10.78
N ARG A 223 -5.72 27.11 -9.89
CA ARG A 223 -4.24 27.07 -9.92
C ARG A 223 -3.70 25.80 -9.26
N ASN A 224 -4.15 24.66 -9.78
CA ASN A 224 -3.80 23.31 -9.33
C ASN A 224 -4.10 22.29 -10.47
N CYS A 225 -3.92 21.00 -10.20
CA CYS A 225 -4.14 19.95 -11.19
C CYS A 225 -5.62 19.71 -11.53
N GLN A 226 -6.58 20.15 -10.70
CA GLN A 226 -8.00 20.12 -11.10
C GLN A 226 -8.22 21.07 -12.28
N GLY A 227 -7.67 22.29 -12.20
CA GLY A 227 -7.68 23.23 -13.32
C GLY A 227 -6.93 22.69 -14.54
N LEU A 228 -5.79 22.02 -14.35
CA LEU A 228 -5.06 21.35 -15.44
C LEU A 228 -5.93 20.31 -16.14
N ALA A 229 -6.64 19.49 -15.37
CA ALA A 229 -7.49 18.43 -15.92
C ALA A 229 -8.67 18.99 -16.71
N GLU A 230 -9.31 20.04 -16.20
CA GLU A 230 -10.36 20.73 -16.92
C GLU A 230 -9.86 21.35 -18.23
N ASP A 231 -8.71 22.02 -18.20
CA ASP A 231 -8.11 22.63 -19.39
C ASP A 231 -7.66 21.57 -20.40
N ALA A 232 -7.12 20.44 -19.94
CA ALA A 232 -6.74 19.30 -20.77
C ALA A 232 -7.94 18.73 -21.54
N VAL A 233 -9.06 18.51 -20.84
CA VAL A 233 -10.28 17.99 -21.45
C VAL A 233 -10.88 19.00 -22.43
N LYS A 234 -10.93 20.29 -22.07
CA LYS A 234 -11.40 21.36 -22.97
C LYS A 234 -10.52 21.46 -24.23
N ALA A 235 -9.19 21.35 -24.10
CA ALA A 235 -8.26 21.35 -25.22
C ALA A 235 -8.46 20.12 -26.11
N ALA A 236 -8.69 18.94 -25.53
CA ALA A 236 -8.99 17.71 -26.28
C ALA A 236 -10.30 17.84 -27.09
N LEU A 237 -11.37 18.34 -26.46
CA LEU A 237 -12.64 18.60 -27.14
C LEU A 237 -12.49 19.62 -28.28
N ALA A 238 -11.71 20.69 -28.07
CA ALA A 238 -11.44 21.69 -29.10
C ALA A 238 -10.66 21.12 -30.30
N GLN A 239 -9.85 20.09 -30.10
CA GLN A 239 -9.15 19.35 -31.17
C GLN A 239 -10.00 18.21 -31.78
N GLY A 240 -11.24 18.02 -31.34
CA GLY A 240 -12.13 16.99 -31.86
C GLY A 240 -11.81 15.57 -31.37
N VAL A 241 -11.16 15.43 -30.21
CA VAL A 241 -10.99 14.13 -29.55
C VAL A 241 -12.36 13.57 -29.16
N ASP A 242 -12.62 12.33 -29.52
CA ASP A 242 -13.86 11.63 -29.22
C ASP A 242 -13.81 10.94 -27.84
N PHE A 243 -14.94 10.99 -27.13
CA PHE A 243 -15.13 10.37 -25.82
C PHE A 243 -16.32 9.41 -25.89
N PRO A 244 -16.09 8.15 -26.34
CA PRO A 244 -17.17 7.18 -26.49
C PRO A 244 -17.77 6.78 -25.14
N GLN A 245 -19.05 6.38 -25.17
CA GLN A 245 -19.82 6.04 -23.96
C GLN A 245 -19.26 4.84 -23.18
N ASP A 246 -18.48 3.96 -23.83
CA ASP A 246 -17.86 2.81 -23.16
C ASP A 246 -16.63 3.18 -22.29
N LEU A 247 -16.28 4.46 -22.22
CA LEU A 247 -15.38 5.01 -21.20
C LEU A 247 -16.00 5.03 -19.79
N ASP A 248 -17.33 4.97 -19.68
CA ASP A 248 -18.04 4.83 -18.41
C ASP A 248 -18.17 3.34 -18.03
N LYS A 249 -17.03 2.74 -17.65
CA LYS A 249 -16.96 1.33 -17.25
C LYS A 249 -17.77 1.05 -15.99
N LEU A 250 -17.88 2.05 -15.12
CA LEU A 250 -18.60 1.97 -13.87
C LEU A 250 -20.08 2.33 -14.01
N GLY A 251 -20.55 2.90 -15.11
CA GLY A 251 -21.97 3.25 -15.30
C GLY A 251 -22.44 4.36 -14.34
N GLU A 252 -21.59 5.35 -14.09
CA GLU A 252 -21.78 6.45 -13.14
C GLU A 252 -21.95 7.81 -13.83
N GLY A 253 -21.98 7.84 -15.17
CA GLY A 253 -22.04 9.06 -15.96
C GLY A 253 -20.72 9.83 -16.03
N SER A 254 -19.60 9.16 -15.69
CA SER A 254 -18.24 9.70 -15.73
C SER A 254 -17.30 8.75 -16.47
N ILE A 255 -16.30 9.31 -17.15
CA ILE A 255 -15.14 8.54 -17.63
C ILE A 255 -14.52 7.83 -16.42
N THR A 256 -14.31 6.52 -16.53
CA THR A 256 -13.68 5.72 -15.47
C THR A 256 -12.16 5.87 -15.45
N ALA A 257 -11.51 5.96 -16.61
CA ALA A 257 -10.05 6.02 -16.71
C ALA A 257 -9.59 7.14 -17.67
N LEU A 258 -9.50 8.36 -17.13
CA LEU A 258 -8.91 9.53 -17.79
C LEU A 258 -7.47 9.71 -17.30
N PHE A 259 -6.50 9.49 -18.19
CA PHE A 259 -5.08 9.70 -17.95
C PHE A 259 -4.66 11.07 -18.47
N ILE A 260 -3.94 11.83 -17.66
CA ILE A 260 -3.25 13.05 -18.06
C ILE A 260 -1.76 12.81 -17.89
N VAL A 261 -1.01 12.93 -18.97
CA VAL A 261 0.46 12.86 -18.93
C VAL A 261 1.01 14.26 -19.13
N HIS A 262 1.61 14.84 -18.10
CA HIS A 262 2.15 16.19 -18.20
C HIS A 262 3.62 16.19 -18.63
N ALA A 263 4.01 17.21 -19.40
CA ALA A 263 5.41 17.50 -19.66
C ALA A 263 6.14 17.85 -18.34
N GLY A 264 7.37 17.36 -18.17
CA GLY A 264 8.13 17.50 -16.93
C GLY A 264 8.33 16.18 -16.18
N ARG A 265 8.97 16.26 -15.02
CA ARG A 265 9.26 15.11 -14.15
C ARG A 265 8.24 15.06 -13.02
N GLY A 266 8.08 13.88 -12.42
CA GLY A 266 7.25 13.73 -11.22
C GLY A 266 7.91 14.36 -9.99
N ALA A 267 7.10 14.90 -9.08
CA ALA A 267 7.55 15.37 -7.77
C ALA A 267 7.98 14.20 -6.87
N GLU A 268 7.35 13.03 -7.00
CA GLU A 268 7.58 11.80 -6.22
C GLU A 268 9.00 11.22 -6.37
N VAL A 269 9.73 11.65 -7.42
CA VAL A 269 11.14 11.27 -7.67
C VAL A 269 12.13 12.40 -7.41
N GLN A 270 11.67 13.52 -6.84
CA GLN A 270 12.55 14.64 -6.47
C GLN A 270 13.11 14.50 -5.06
N LYS A 271 14.33 14.97 -4.87
CA LYS A 271 15.10 14.73 -3.64
C LYS A 271 14.97 15.84 -2.60
N THR A 272 14.48 17.01 -2.99
CA THR A 272 14.38 18.17 -2.10
C THR A 272 12.98 18.76 -2.18
N ARG A 273 12.51 19.32 -1.06
CA ARG A 273 11.19 19.96 -1.01
C ARG A 273 11.02 21.05 -2.06
N ALA A 274 12.04 21.88 -2.27
CA ALA A 274 12.00 22.92 -3.30
C ALA A 274 11.83 22.36 -4.72
N GLN A 275 12.41 21.21 -5.02
CA GLN A 275 12.22 20.53 -6.31
C GLN A 275 10.83 19.88 -6.40
N GLN A 276 10.35 19.28 -5.31
CA GLN A 276 9.00 18.71 -5.24
C GLN A 276 7.93 19.79 -5.45
N ASP A 277 8.06 20.93 -4.77
CA ASP A 277 7.13 22.06 -4.89
C ASP A 277 7.13 22.68 -6.30
N ALA A 278 8.15 22.40 -7.12
CA ALA A 278 8.29 22.88 -8.49
C ALA A 278 7.80 21.88 -9.55
N GLU A 279 7.41 20.66 -9.16
CA GLU A 279 6.98 19.60 -10.07
C GLU A 279 5.60 19.07 -9.67
N ILE A 280 4.79 18.60 -10.62
CA ILE A 280 3.51 17.96 -10.31
C ILE A 280 3.78 16.58 -9.69
N TRP A 281 3.06 16.25 -8.62
CA TRP A 281 3.10 14.92 -7.99
C TRP A 281 2.05 14.02 -8.65
N SER A 282 2.39 12.77 -8.95
CA SER A 282 1.44 11.81 -9.54
C SER A 282 0.26 11.50 -8.59
N HIS A 283 -0.97 11.60 -9.08
CA HIS A 283 -2.18 11.31 -8.28
C HIS A 283 -3.42 11.13 -9.16
N LYS A 284 -4.45 10.47 -8.63
CA LYS A 284 -5.85 10.54 -9.06
C LYS A 284 -6.59 11.60 -8.26
N TRP A 285 -7.42 12.43 -8.89
CA TRP A 285 -8.29 13.39 -8.19
C TRP A 285 -9.63 13.62 -8.92
N ALA A 286 -10.63 14.07 -8.18
CA ALA A 286 -11.85 14.65 -8.72
C ALA A 286 -11.63 16.12 -9.10
N VAL A 287 -12.20 16.54 -10.23
CA VAL A 287 -12.20 17.97 -10.61
C VAL A 287 -13.25 18.75 -9.82
N ASP A 288 -13.01 20.04 -9.61
CA ASP A 288 -13.99 20.93 -8.94
C ASP A 288 -15.20 21.18 -9.84
N SER A 289 -14.97 21.36 -11.15
CA SER A 289 -16.03 21.55 -12.15
C SER A 289 -15.98 20.47 -13.25
N PRO A 290 -16.72 19.35 -13.09
CA PRO A 290 -16.80 18.29 -14.10
C PRO A 290 -17.13 18.80 -15.51
N VAL A 291 -16.35 18.36 -16.50
CA VAL A 291 -16.52 18.78 -17.91
C VAL A 291 -17.35 17.74 -18.64
N GLN A 292 -18.48 18.14 -19.21
CA GLN A 292 -19.28 17.24 -20.06
C GLN A 292 -18.55 16.99 -21.39
N VAL A 293 -18.25 15.73 -21.69
CA VAL A 293 -17.51 15.31 -22.90
C VAL A 293 -18.40 14.68 -23.97
N ALA A 294 -19.54 14.11 -23.55
CA ALA A 294 -20.56 13.54 -24.43
C ALA A 294 -21.93 13.58 -23.71
N PRO A 295 -23.06 13.27 -24.39
CA PRO A 295 -24.35 13.18 -23.72
C PRO A 295 -24.29 12.26 -22.50
N ASN A 296 -24.63 12.78 -21.32
CA ASN A 296 -24.60 12.06 -20.03
C ASN A 296 -23.23 11.49 -19.60
N LEU A 297 -22.13 11.96 -20.18
CA LEU A 297 -20.78 11.53 -19.83
C LEU A 297 -19.91 12.72 -19.49
N HIS A 298 -19.26 12.66 -18.33
CA HIS A 298 -18.41 13.74 -17.81
C HIS A 298 -16.98 13.25 -17.56
N ALA A 299 -16.01 14.15 -17.71
CA ALA A 299 -14.72 14.03 -17.06
C ALA A 299 -14.85 14.59 -15.64
N ALA A 300 -15.08 13.72 -14.66
CA ALA A 300 -15.24 14.10 -13.25
C ALA A 300 -14.06 13.67 -12.37
N THR A 301 -13.31 12.65 -12.80
CA THR A 301 -12.06 12.20 -12.16
C THR A 301 -10.99 12.04 -13.22
N TYR A 302 -9.74 12.19 -12.81
CA TYR A 302 -8.57 12.03 -13.65
C TYR A 302 -7.43 11.44 -12.81
N LEU A 303 -6.42 10.91 -13.47
CA LEU A 303 -5.09 10.79 -12.89
C LEU A 303 -4.11 11.63 -13.68
N VAL A 304 -3.07 12.11 -13.02
CA VAL A 304 -1.98 12.85 -13.62
C VAL A 304 -0.67 12.16 -13.31
N VAL A 305 0.16 11.94 -14.33
CA VAL A 305 1.50 11.33 -14.22
C VAL A 305 2.50 12.08 -15.09
N PRO A 306 3.80 12.03 -14.77
CA PRO A 306 4.80 12.75 -15.54
C PRO A 306 5.14 12.05 -16.85
N GLN A 307 5.76 12.79 -17.77
CA GLN A 307 6.15 12.25 -19.08
C GLN A 307 7.14 11.08 -18.99
N ASP A 308 7.89 10.98 -17.90
CA ASP A 308 8.87 9.91 -17.60
C ASP A 308 8.29 8.79 -16.72
N CYS A 309 6.96 8.72 -16.56
CA CYS A 309 6.30 7.61 -15.88
C CYS A 309 6.66 6.24 -16.50
N LEU A 310 6.67 5.24 -15.64
CA LEU A 310 6.84 3.83 -15.97
C LEU A 310 5.57 3.06 -15.60
N VAL A 311 5.52 1.78 -15.98
CA VAL A 311 4.35 0.91 -15.78
C VAL A 311 3.88 0.89 -14.32
N GLY A 312 4.81 0.93 -13.36
CA GLY A 312 4.50 0.91 -11.94
C GLY A 312 3.60 2.04 -11.48
N VAL A 313 3.99 3.29 -11.74
CA VAL A 313 3.19 4.48 -11.40
C VAL A 313 1.86 4.46 -12.14
N CYS A 314 1.89 4.23 -13.46
CA CYS A 314 0.67 4.17 -14.26
C CYS A 314 -0.32 3.10 -13.77
N ALA A 315 0.17 1.93 -13.37
CA ALA A 315 -0.66 0.86 -12.84
C ALA A 315 -1.18 1.16 -11.43
N HIS A 316 -0.38 1.78 -10.56
CA HIS A 316 -0.83 2.21 -9.24
C HIS A 316 -2.00 3.20 -9.35
N GLU A 317 -1.85 4.24 -10.17
CA GLU A 317 -2.90 5.27 -10.37
C GLU A 317 -4.16 4.69 -11.04
N LEU A 318 -4.00 3.77 -11.99
CA LEU A 318 -5.14 3.07 -12.59
C LEU A 318 -5.87 2.18 -11.55
N GLY A 319 -5.14 1.69 -10.55
CA GLY A 319 -5.65 1.07 -9.31
C GLY A 319 -6.77 1.90 -8.67
N HIS A 320 -6.49 3.17 -8.38
CA HIS A 320 -7.47 4.09 -7.80
C HIS A 320 -8.64 4.34 -8.75
N LEU A 321 -8.37 4.74 -9.99
CA LEU A 321 -9.41 5.16 -10.94
C LEU A 321 -10.39 4.05 -11.32
N ALA A 322 -9.86 2.90 -11.76
CA ALA A 322 -10.70 1.87 -12.37
C ALA A 322 -11.10 0.78 -11.40
N PHE A 323 -10.30 0.54 -10.37
CA PHE A 323 -10.50 -0.57 -9.44
C PHE A 323 -10.95 -0.09 -8.05
N GLN A 324 -11.02 1.23 -7.82
CA GLN A 324 -11.46 1.83 -6.56
C GLN A 324 -10.64 1.34 -5.37
N TRP A 325 -9.34 1.07 -5.61
CA TRP A 325 -8.41 0.72 -4.56
C TRP A 325 -7.97 1.98 -3.83
N GLN A 326 -7.65 1.82 -2.56
CA GLN A 326 -7.03 2.85 -1.73
C GLN A 326 -5.54 2.54 -1.60
N ASP A 327 -4.80 3.51 -1.12
CA ASP A 327 -3.42 3.31 -0.70
C ASP A 327 -3.34 2.42 0.53
N PHE A 328 -2.32 1.56 0.54
CA PHE A 328 -2.05 0.59 1.61
C PHE A 328 -0.72 0.90 2.29
N TYR A 329 -0.42 2.18 2.49
CA TYR A 329 0.66 2.74 3.32
C TYR A 329 0.09 3.94 4.09
N ASP A 330 0.91 4.59 4.91
CA ASP A 330 0.53 5.79 5.66
C ASP A 330 0.86 7.06 4.86
N PRO A 331 -0.15 7.74 4.27
CA PRO A 331 0.01 9.06 3.67
C PRO A 331 -0.12 10.20 4.70
N ASN A 332 -0.58 9.93 5.93
CA ASN A 332 -1.07 10.95 6.87
C ASN A 332 -0.10 11.28 8.02
N TYR A 333 1.20 11.06 7.81
CA TYR A 333 2.31 11.38 8.71
C TYR A 333 2.18 12.70 9.50
N GLU A 334 1.69 13.78 8.88
CA GLU A 334 1.57 15.09 9.53
C GLU A 334 0.49 15.15 10.64
N GLU A 335 -0.45 14.20 10.70
CA GLU A 335 -1.59 14.23 11.61
C GLU A 335 -1.33 13.53 12.95
N ASP A 336 -0.65 12.38 12.93
CA ASP A 336 -0.45 11.55 14.11
C ASP A 336 1.03 11.29 14.48
N GLY A 337 1.97 11.69 13.61
CA GLY A 337 3.41 11.52 13.80
C GLY A 337 3.89 10.06 13.73
N LEU A 338 3.07 9.17 13.17
CA LEU A 338 3.38 7.76 12.93
C LEU A 338 3.86 7.57 11.47
N TYR A 339 4.52 6.44 11.23
CA TYR A 339 5.10 6.09 9.93
C TYR A 339 4.85 4.62 9.71
N TRP A 340 4.31 4.25 8.55
CA TRP A 340 4.03 2.86 8.21
C TRP A 340 4.24 2.61 6.71
N ASP A 341 5.12 1.66 6.39
CA ASP A 341 5.39 1.25 4.99
C ASP A 341 4.25 0.40 4.41
N GLY A 342 3.27 0.06 5.25
CA GLY A 342 2.05 -0.52 4.76
C GLY A 342 2.19 -1.96 4.33
N SER A 343 1.67 -2.28 3.16
CA SER A 343 1.91 -3.54 2.46
C SER A 343 3.24 -3.57 1.69
N GLY A 344 4.01 -2.47 1.68
CA GLY A 344 5.38 -2.41 1.19
C GLY A 344 5.59 -2.85 -0.26
N THR A 345 6.73 -3.48 -0.53
CA THR A 345 7.12 -4.00 -1.86
C THR A 345 6.25 -5.16 -2.34
N TRP A 346 5.36 -5.67 -1.49
CA TRP A 346 4.48 -6.81 -1.76
C TRP A 346 3.17 -6.45 -2.46
N ASP A 347 2.81 -5.16 -2.52
CA ASP A 347 1.55 -4.67 -3.06
C ASP A 347 1.76 -3.51 -4.05
N LEU A 348 0.97 -3.51 -5.12
CA LEU A 348 0.94 -2.42 -6.09
C LEU A 348 0.49 -1.11 -5.42
N MET A 349 -0.43 -1.18 -4.46
CA MET A 349 -0.99 -0.01 -3.76
C MET A 349 -0.08 0.52 -2.63
N ALA A 350 1.21 0.18 -2.69
CA ALA A 350 2.26 0.67 -1.81
C ALA A 350 3.60 0.75 -2.58
N ALA A 351 4.73 0.52 -1.91
CA ALA A 351 6.06 0.61 -2.50
C ALA A 351 6.30 -0.42 -3.64
N GLY A 352 5.47 -1.47 -3.75
CA GLY A 352 5.55 -2.45 -4.83
C GLY A 352 5.35 -1.85 -6.23
N SER A 353 4.75 -0.67 -6.34
CA SER A 353 4.72 0.14 -7.58
C SER A 353 6.12 0.47 -8.11
N TYR A 354 7.14 0.53 -7.25
CA TYR A 354 8.53 0.86 -7.62
C TYR A 354 9.45 -0.35 -7.82
N ASN A 355 8.94 -1.58 -7.71
CA ASN A 355 9.76 -2.77 -7.93
C ASN A 355 10.41 -2.76 -9.32
N GLY A 356 11.67 -3.20 -9.40
CA GLY A 356 12.46 -3.14 -10.64
C GLY A 356 12.64 -1.70 -11.15
N GLY A 357 12.72 -0.71 -10.25
CA GLY A 357 12.81 0.71 -10.59
C GLY A 357 11.53 1.28 -11.23
N GLY A 358 10.37 0.69 -10.94
CA GLY A 358 9.06 1.06 -11.51
C GLY A 358 8.75 0.42 -12.88
N SER A 359 9.68 -0.34 -13.44
CA SER A 359 9.48 -1.03 -14.73
C SER A 359 8.77 -2.38 -14.60
N SER A 360 8.70 -2.92 -13.38
CA SER A 360 8.16 -4.24 -13.09
C SER A 360 7.53 -4.24 -11.70
N PRO A 361 6.37 -3.57 -11.54
CA PRO A 361 5.72 -3.48 -10.24
C PRO A 361 5.29 -4.85 -9.71
N ALA A 362 5.15 -4.95 -8.39
CA ALA A 362 4.45 -6.07 -7.77
C ALA A 362 3.01 -6.15 -8.28
N HIS A 363 2.47 -7.35 -8.38
CA HIS A 363 1.02 -7.47 -8.49
C HIS A 363 0.32 -6.93 -7.24
N PRO A 364 -0.91 -6.39 -7.36
CA PRO A 364 -1.70 -5.99 -6.21
C PRO A 364 -1.89 -7.16 -5.24
N ALA A 365 -1.92 -6.85 -3.94
CA ALA A 365 -2.10 -7.85 -2.90
C ALA A 365 -3.38 -8.65 -3.13
N VAL A 366 -3.42 -9.89 -2.65
CA VAL A 366 -4.49 -10.82 -3.00
C VAL A 366 -5.89 -10.33 -2.58
N LEU A 367 -5.99 -9.45 -1.57
CA LEU A 367 -7.25 -8.82 -1.17
C LEU A 367 -7.92 -8.10 -2.36
N HIS A 368 -7.19 -7.18 -3.00
CA HIS A 368 -7.60 -6.43 -4.19
C HIS A 368 -8.05 -7.35 -5.33
N LYS A 369 -7.25 -8.39 -5.60
CA LYS A 369 -7.58 -9.39 -6.63
C LYS A 369 -8.88 -10.15 -6.31
N THR A 370 -9.14 -10.47 -5.04
CA THR A 370 -10.36 -11.20 -4.65
C THR A 370 -11.60 -10.31 -4.66
N GLN A 371 -11.46 -9.02 -4.37
CA GLN A 371 -12.54 -8.03 -4.41
C GLN A 371 -13.16 -7.91 -5.82
N HIS A 372 -12.35 -7.86 -6.88
CA HIS A 372 -12.84 -7.92 -8.26
C HIS A 372 -13.08 -9.34 -8.79
N GLY A 373 -12.84 -10.36 -7.97
CA GLY A 373 -13.00 -11.76 -8.37
C GLY A 373 -11.97 -12.21 -9.41
N TRP A 374 -10.80 -11.57 -9.48
CA TRP A 374 -9.69 -11.97 -10.36
C TRP A 374 -9.05 -13.28 -9.91
N VAL A 375 -8.99 -13.48 -8.60
CA VAL A 375 -8.57 -14.72 -7.96
C VAL A 375 -9.75 -15.28 -7.15
N GLN A 376 -9.92 -16.60 -7.17
CA GLN A 376 -10.92 -17.28 -6.35
C GLN A 376 -10.38 -17.57 -4.95
N THR A 377 -11.26 -17.55 -3.95
CA THR A 377 -10.88 -17.79 -2.55
C THR A 377 -11.42 -19.12 -2.06
N GLN A 378 -10.55 -19.96 -1.48
CA GLN A 378 -10.94 -21.14 -0.70
C GLN A 378 -11.11 -20.74 0.76
N THR A 379 -12.30 -20.91 1.33
CA THR A 379 -12.54 -20.62 2.75
C THR A 379 -12.26 -21.84 3.61
N VAL A 380 -11.39 -21.70 4.61
CA VAL A 380 -11.06 -22.73 5.60
C VAL A 380 -11.70 -22.35 6.94
N LYS A 381 -12.51 -23.27 7.49
CA LYS A 381 -13.26 -23.08 8.74
C LYS A 381 -12.93 -24.13 9.82
N THR A 382 -12.20 -25.16 9.45
CA THR A 382 -11.85 -26.29 10.33
C THR A 382 -10.37 -26.62 10.18
N SER A 383 -9.79 -27.25 11.20
CA SER A 383 -8.42 -27.74 11.16
C SER A 383 -8.21 -28.76 10.03
N GLY A 384 -7.01 -28.80 9.46
CA GLY A 384 -6.64 -29.74 8.41
C GLY A 384 -5.40 -29.30 7.63
N SER A 385 -4.91 -30.17 6.75
CA SER A 385 -3.83 -29.85 5.83
C SER A 385 -4.37 -29.19 4.57
N ILE A 386 -3.74 -28.11 4.11
CA ILE A 386 -4.12 -27.37 2.92
C ILE A 386 -2.92 -27.16 1.99
N GLN A 387 -3.22 -26.91 0.72
CA GLN A 387 -2.25 -26.55 -0.29
C GLN A 387 -2.55 -25.16 -0.85
N VAL A 388 -1.52 -24.34 -1.01
CA VAL A 388 -1.61 -23.00 -1.60
C VAL A 388 -0.68 -22.96 -2.81
N LYS A 389 -1.27 -23.04 -4.00
CA LYS A 389 -0.53 -22.94 -5.27
C LYS A 389 -0.02 -21.51 -5.48
N PRO A 390 1.13 -21.32 -6.15
CA PRO A 390 1.56 -20.01 -6.59
C PRO A 390 0.46 -19.28 -7.36
N LEU A 391 0.14 -18.04 -6.98
CA LEU A 391 -0.77 -17.21 -7.74
C LEU A 391 -0.25 -17.02 -9.17
N GLY A 392 -1.16 -16.93 -10.14
CA GLY A 392 -0.83 -16.91 -11.57
C GLY A 392 -0.73 -18.31 -12.21
N THR A 393 -0.73 -19.39 -11.43
CA THR A 393 -0.76 -20.76 -11.98
C THR A 393 -2.19 -21.31 -12.16
N PRO A 394 -2.42 -22.24 -13.10
CA PRO A 394 -3.73 -22.83 -13.33
C PRO A 394 -4.36 -23.43 -12.06
N GLY A 395 -5.56 -22.95 -11.73
CA GLY A 395 -6.33 -23.39 -10.57
C GLY A 395 -5.80 -22.87 -9.23
N ALA A 396 -4.87 -21.90 -9.22
CA ALA A 396 -4.46 -21.23 -8.00
C ALA A 396 -5.62 -20.47 -7.34
N ARG A 397 -5.62 -20.47 -6.00
CA ARG A 397 -6.63 -19.84 -5.16
C ARG A 397 -5.95 -19.15 -3.99
N ALA A 398 -6.50 -18.02 -3.59
CA ALA A 398 -6.23 -17.47 -2.26
C ALA A 398 -6.87 -18.37 -1.20
N VAL A 399 -6.30 -18.45 0.00
CA VAL A 399 -6.94 -19.16 1.12
C VAL A 399 -7.37 -18.16 2.18
N LYS A 400 -8.67 -18.13 2.49
CA LYS A 400 -9.25 -17.32 3.57
C LYS A 400 -9.54 -18.19 4.78
N ILE A 401 -8.82 -17.95 5.88
CA ILE A 401 -9.03 -18.67 7.14
C ILE A 401 -9.95 -17.81 8.01
N VAL A 402 -11.11 -18.37 8.37
CA VAL A 402 -12.06 -17.75 9.31
C VAL A 402 -12.11 -18.59 10.59
N SER A 403 -12.30 -17.93 11.72
CA SER A 403 -12.40 -18.56 13.03
C SER A 403 -13.55 -17.96 13.84
N PRO A 404 -14.29 -18.75 14.64
CA PRO A 404 -15.22 -18.21 15.63
C PRO A 404 -14.58 -17.27 16.67
N ALA A 405 -13.24 -17.33 16.82
CA ALA A 405 -12.49 -16.45 17.69
C ALA A 405 -12.22 -15.06 17.09
N TYR A 406 -12.36 -14.91 15.76
CA TYR A 406 -12.19 -13.63 15.09
C TYR A 406 -13.47 -12.79 15.16
N GLY A 407 -13.31 -11.47 15.23
CA GLY A 407 -14.43 -10.54 15.14
C GLY A 407 -15.12 -10.58 13.77
N PRO A 408 -16.34 -10.03 13.66
CA PRO A 408 -16.98 -9.84 12.36
C PRO A 408 -16.07 -9.07 11.40
N GLY A 409 -15.88 -9.60 10.17
CA GLY A 409 -15.00 -8.98 9.18
C GLY A 409 -13.51 -9.29 9.33
N GLN A 410 -13.09 -9.97 10.40
CA GLN A 410 -11.69 -10.36 10.63
C GLN A 410 -11.37 -11.76 10.07
N PHE A 411 -10.25 -11.88 9.35
CA PHE A 411 -9.78 -13.16 8.80
C PHE A 411 -8.30 -13.12 8.43
N LEU A 412 -7.68 -14.30 8.25
CA LEU A 412 -6.40 -14.39 7.56
C LEU A 412 -6.62 -14.64 6.08
N LEU A 413 -5.82 -14.00 5.24
CA LEU A 413 -5.80 -14.21 3.80
C LEU A 413 -4.39 -14.63 3.38
N LEU A 414 -4.29 -15.81 2.78
CA LEU A 414 -3.03 -16.44 2.40
C LEU A 414 -2.88 -16.41 0.88
N GLU A 415 -1.72 -15.96 0.42
CA GLU A 415 -1.29 -16.07 -0.97
C GLU A 415 0.12 -16.65 -1.08
N ASN A 416 0.39 -17.37 -2.16
CA ASN A 416 1.72 -17.87 -2.45
C ASN A 416 2.26 -17.12 -3.66
N ARG A 417 3.36 -16.39 -3.48
CA ARG A 417 4.00 -15.53 -4.49
C ARG A 417 5.36 -16.09 -4.88
N ARG A 418 5.72 -15.90 -6.15
CA ARG A 418 6.97 -16.37 -6.74
C ARG A 418 7.63 -15.21 -7.48
N ARG A 419 8.97 -15.19 -7.53
CA ARG A 419 9.73 -14.20 -8.32
C ARG A 419 9.64 -14.54 -9.80
N ALA A 420 8.49 -14.29 -10.41
CA ALA A 420 8.20 -14.60 -11.81
C ALA A 420 7.29 -13.53 -12.44
N GLY A 421 7.36 -13.37 -13.76
CA GLY A 421 6.55 -12.38 -14.47
C GLY A 421 6.83 -10.96 -13.98
N PHE A 422 5.80 -10.19 -13.69
CA PHE A 422 5.93 -8.85 -13.08
C PHE A 422 6.45 -8.88 -11.64
N ASP A 423 6.21 -9.98 -10.92
CA ASP A 423 6.71 -10.20 -9.55
C ASP A 423 8.20 -10.60 -9.49
N ARG A 424 8.94 -10.60 -10.60
CA ARG A 424 10.36 -11.01 -10.66
C ARG A 424 11.30 -10.24 -9.72
N TYR A 425 10.90 -9.04 -9.30
CA TYR A 425 11.67 -8.19 -8.37
C TYR A 425 11.11 -8.14 -6.94
N LEU A 426 10.12 -8.97 -6.59
CA LEU A 426 9.77 -9.16 -5.17
C LEU A 426 11.01 -9.55 -4.38
N GLU A 427 11.12 -9.16 -3.11
CA GLU A 427 12.34 -9.40 -2.33
C GLU A 427 12.53 -10.88 -1.97
N GLY A 428 11.42 -11.58 -1.74
CA GLY A 428 11.37 -13.02 -1.50
C GLY A 428 10.25 -13.74 -2.24
N GLU A 429 10.11 -15.03 -1.95
CA GLU A 429 9.04 -15.88 -2.48
C GLU A 429 8.55 -16.87 -1.42
N GLY A 430 7.27 -17.24 -1.51
CA GLY A 430 6.63 -18.16 -0.58
C GLY A 430 5.25 -17.72 -0.16
N LEU A 431 4.83 -18.19 1.01
CA LEU A 431 3.51 -17.92 1.58
C LEU A 431 3.51 -16.57 2.30
N LEU A 432 2.76 -15.60 1.77
CA LEU A 432 2.41 -14.38 2.50
C LEU A 432 1.13 -14.64 3.32
N VAL A 433 1.11 -14.15 4.56
CA VAL A 433 -0.02 -14.29 5.47
C VAL A 433 -0.50 -12.91 5.89
N TRP A 434 -1.65 -12.51 5.37
CA TRP A 434 -2.26 -11.21 5.67
C TRP A 434 -3.30 -11.35 6.79
N LYS A 435 -3.27 -10.44 7.77
CA LYS A 435 -4.40 -10.18 8.66
C LYS A 435 -5.28 -9.13 7.99
N VAL A 436 -6.58 -9.38 7.92
CA VAL A 436 -7.55 -8.44 7.36
C VAL A 436 -8.64 -8.16 8.38
N ASP A 437 -8.89 -6.88 8.67
CA ASP A 437 -9.99 -6.37 9.51
C ASP A 437 -10.78 -5.32 8.72
N LEU A 438 -11.91 -5.73 8.14
CA LEU A 438 -12.75 -4.86 7.31
C LEU A 438 -13.41 -3.70 8.07
N ALA A 439 -13.37 -3.70 9.41
CA ALA A 439 -13.93 -2.63 10.23
C ALA A 439 -12.91 -1.53 10.55
N ARG A 440 -11.69 -1.62 10.01
CA ARG A 440 -10.61 -0.66 10.26
C ARG A 440 -10.27 0.14 9.02
N GLU A 441 -9.72 1.32 9.28
CA GLU A 441 -9.18 2.20 8.26
C GLU A 441 -7.90 1.61 7.69
N MET A 442 -7.72 1.79 6.38
CA MET A 442 -6.59 1.21 5.68
C MET A 442 -5.28 1.91 5.97
N GLU A 443 -5.30 3.24 5.96
CA GLU A 443 -4.14 4.11 6.11
C GLU A 443 -3.72 4.28 7.58
N ALA A 444 -4.49 3.78 8.55
CA ALA A 444 -4.25 4.02 9.97
C ALA A 444 -3.10 3.14 10.53
N PRO A 445 -1.90 3.70 10.81
CA PRO A 445 -0.70 2.92 11.12
C PRO A 445 -0.82 2.14 12.45
N ALA A 446 -1.58 2.65 13.41
CA ALA A 446 -1.77 1.98 14.70
C ALA A 446 -2.64 0.72 14.60
N ARG A 447 -3.60 0.67 13.66
CA ARG A 447 -4.58 -0.41 13.50
C ARG A 447 -5.05 -0.54 12.04
N PRO A 448 -4.18 -0.96 11.12
CA PRO A 448 -4.51 -0.98 9.71
C PRO A 448 -5.52 -2.08 9.39
N GLY A 449 -6.36 -1.83 8.38
CA GLY A 449 -7.31 -2.79 7.86
C GLY A 449 -6.66 -4.04 7.25
N MET A 450 -5.41 -3.94 6.79
CA MET A 450 -4.64 -5.07 6.30
C MET A 450 -3.19 -4.98 6.75
N LEU A 451 -2.64 -6.09 7.22
CA LEU A 451 -1.27 -6.17 7.73
C LEU A 451 -0.61 -7.47 7.26
N LEU A 452 0.62 -7.38 6.76
CA LEU A 452 1.43 -8.56 6.49
C LEU A 452 2.02 -9.10 7.80
N VAL A 453 1.85 -10.40 8.06
CA VAL A 453 2.62 -11.06 9.12
C VAL A 453 3.99 -11.41 8.55
N GLN A 454 5.02 -10.68 8.99
CA GLN A 454 6.42 -10.88 8.59
C GLN A 454 6.99 -12.13 9.30
N ALA A 455 7.55 -13.08 8.56
CA ALA A 455 7.89 -14.40 9.11
C ALA A 455 9.15 -14.43 9.98
N ASP A 456 10.02 -13.44 9.84
CA ASP A 456 11.21 -13.24 10.67
C ASP A 456 10.90 -12.54 12.01
N GLY A 457 9.84 -11.75 12.06
CA GLY A 457 9.44 -10.95 13.21
C GLY A 457 10.25 -9.67 13.42
N GLU A 458 10.97 -9.20 12.40
CA GLU A 458 11.74 -7.95 12.46
C GLU A 458 10.86 -6.70 12.32
N ALA A 459 9.66 -6.88 11.77
CA ALA A 459 8.63 -5.83 11.69
C ALA A 459 9.06 -4.61 10.86
N HIS A 460 9.86 -4.82 9.80
CA HIS A 460 10.35 -3.77 8.91
C HIS A 460 9.21 -2.97 8.28
N LEU A 461 8.14 -3.63 7.83
CA LEU A 461 6.95 -2.94 7.29
C LEU A 461 6.18 -2.11 8.34
N ASP A 462 6.38 -2.37 9.63
CA ASP A 462 5.66 -1.70 10.72
C ASP A 462 6.26 -0.31 11.04
N GLY A 463 7.36 0.08 10.38
CA GLY A 463 7.88 1.43 10.50
C GLY A 463 8.81 1.83 9.35
N ALA A 464 8.48 2.93 8.66
CA ALA A 464 9.24 3.50 7.52
C ALA A 464 10.65 4.05 7.86
N ARG A 465 11.24 3.65 8.99
CA ARG A 465 12.38 4.31 9.64
C ARG A 465 13.70 3.57 9.42
N ASP A 466 13.68 2.41 8.77
CA ASP A 466 14.84 1.56 8.50
C ASP A 466 15.25 1.54 7.02
N GLY A 467 14.39 2.06 6.13
CA GLY A 467 14.60 2.02 4.68
C GLY A 467 14.32 0.65 4.07
N ASN A 468 13.55 -0.19 4.75
CA ASN A 468 13.21 -1.54 4.34
C ASN A 468 11.69 -1.71 4.21
N ALA A 469 11.19 -1.49 3.00
CA ALA A 469 9.78 -1.68 2.66
C ALA A 469 9.44 -3.17 2.38
N GLY A 470 10.13 -4.11 3.03
CA GLY A 470 9.94 -5.56 2.93
C GLY A 470 11.18 -6.29 2.41
N ASP A 471 11.34 -7.56 2.80
CA ASP A 471 12.53 -8.35 2.47
C ASP A 471 12.27 -9.87 2.31
N ASP A 472 13.31 -10.64 2.01
CA ASP A 472 13.17 -12.08 1.77
C ASP A 472 12.85 -12.94 3.01
N GLY A 473 12.87 -12.32 4.20
CA GLY A 473 12.49 -12.87 5.50
C GLY A 473 10.99 -12.80 5.79
N ASP A 474 10.24 -11.94 5.09
CA ASP A 474 8.79 -11.76 5.26
C ASP A 474 7.95 -13.01 4.93
N PRO A 475 8.19 -13.74 3.81
CA PRO A 475 7.35 -14.88 3.45
C PRO A 475 7.62 -16.12 4.31
N PHE A 476 6.64 -17.00 4.42
CA PHE A 476 6.81 -18.32 5.05
C PHE A 476 7.10 -19.42 4.01
N PRO A 477 8.08 -20.31 4.21
CA PRO A 477 9.11 -20.22 5.23
C PRO A 477 10.20 -19.19 4.92
N GLY A 478 10.29 -18.68 3.68
CA GLY A 478 11.21 -17.59 3.30
C GLY A 478 12.67 -17.86 3.62
N SER A 479 13.47 -16.79 3.70
CA SER A 479 14.88 -16.86 4.13
C SER A 479 15.02 -17.14 5.63
N SER A 480 14.03 -16.72 6.42
CA SER A 480 13.93 -16.95 7.88
C SER A 480 13.70 -18.42 8.26
N ARG A 481 13.30 -19.26 7.29
CA ARG A 481 12.94 -20.68 7.45
C ARG A 481 11.84 -20.91 8.49
N THR A 482 10.99 -19.92 8.73
CA THR A 482 9.91 -20.00 9.72
C THR A 482 8.80 -20.92 9.21
N THR A 483 8.67 -22.10 9.80
CA THR A 483 7.69 -23.12 9.35
C THR A 483 6.42 -23.16 10.20
N LYS A 484 6.27 -22.23 11.16
CA LYS A 484 5.18 -22.19 12.13
C LYS A 484 4.78 -20.75 12.46
N LEU A 485 3.48 -20.52 12.57
CA LEU A 485 2.89 -19.27 13.06
C LEU A 485 1.85 -19.61 14.13
N LEU A 486 2.08 -19.14 15.36
CA LEU A 486 1.21 -19.43 16.51
C LEU A 486 0.16 -18.32 16.69
N ASP A 487 -0.75 -18.50 17.65
CA ASP A 487 -1.74 -17.49 18.06
C ASP A 487 -1.22 -16.53 19.14
N THR A 488 0.02 -16.72 19.58
CA THR A 488 0.73 -15.91 20.57
C THR A 488 2.18 -15.72 20.16
N GLY A 489 2.84 -14.67 20.66
CA GLY A 489 4.24 -14.36 20.36
C GLY A 489 4.37 -13.05 19.60
N ALA A 490 5.61 -12.69 19.24
CA ALA A 490 5.91 -11.47 18.48
C ALA A 490 5.19 -11.47 17.12
N ILE A 491 5.35 -12.56 16.36
CA ILE A 491 4.56 -12.84 15.17
C ILE A 491 3.44 -13.82 15.55
N ASN A 492 2.20 -13.48 15.23
CA ASN A 492 1.06 -14.32 15.61
C ASN A 492 -0.14 -14.11 14.69
N THR A 493 -1.13 -15.00 14.78
CA THR A 493 -2.40 -14.93 14.04
C THR A 493 -3.51 -14.12 14.73
N SER A 494 -3.25 -13.56 15.93
CA SER A 494 -4.26 -12.84 16.72
C SER A 494 -4.36 -11.38 16.29
N PHE A 495 -5.57 -10.84 16.31
CA PHE A 495 -5.80 -9.41 16.06
C PHE A 495 -5.48 -8.58 17.31
N PRO A 496 -5.10 -7.30 17.17
CA PRO A 496 -4.89 -6.40 18.29
C PRO A 496 -6.08 -6.39 19.26
N ASP A 497 -5.80 -6.20 20.56
CA ASP A 497 -6.78 -6.14 21.66
C ASP A 497 -7.68 -7.38 21.81
N SER A 498 -7.36 -8.49 21.12
CA SER A 498 -8.13 -9.73 21.14
C SER A 498 -7.39 -10.83 21.92
N PRO A 499 -8.11 -11.76 22.57
CA PRO A 499 -7.48 -12.95 23.14
C PRO A 499 -6.83 -13.80 22.03
N PRO A 500 -5.93 -14.74 22.38
CA PRO A 500 -5.36 -15.66 21.42
C PRO A 500 -6.43 -16.33 20.54
N SER A 501 -6.24 -16.24 19.23
CA SER A 501 -7.22 -16.64 18.22
C SER A 501 -7.52 -18.15 18.18
N GLY A 502 -6.65 -18.98 18.76
CA GLY A 502 -6.65 -20.43 18.58
C GLY A 502 -6.26 -20.89 17.17
N VAL A 503 -5.96 -19.96 16.25
CA VAL A 503 -5.58 -20.26 14.87
C VAL A 503 -4.05 -20.39 14.78
N ARG A 504 -3.56 -21.53 14.29
CA ARG A 504 -2.11 -21.77 14.14
C ARG A 504 -1.82 -22.37 12.78
N LEU A 505 -0.70 -21.98 12.19
CA LEU A 505 -0.17 -22.55 10.96
C LEU A 505 1.11 -23.32 11.31
N SER A 506 1.27 -24.52 10.78
CA SER A 506 2.46 -25.34 11.06
C SER A 506 2.82 -26.23 9.88
N ASN A 507 4.02 -26.80 9.92
CA ASN A 507 4.54 -27.68 8.86
C ASN A 507 4.50 -27.02 7.47
N ILE A 508 4.70 -25.69 7.45
CA ILE A 508 4.74 -24.89 6.22
C ILE A 508 5.96 -25.34 5.43
N ARG A 509 5.73 -25.87 4.24
CA ARG A 509 6.75 -26.38 3.33
C ARG A 509 6.44 -25.94 1.91
N ILE A 510 7.49 -25.69 1.14
CA ILE A 510 7.42 -25.38 -0.29
C ILE A 510 8.15 -26.49 -1.03
N ASP A 511 7.52 -27.06 -2.05
CA ASP A 511 8.18 -28.05 -2.93
C ASP A 511 8.90 -27.40 -4.12
N ALA A 512 9.49 -28.22 -4.98
CA ALA A 512 10.28 -27.75 -6.13
C ALA A 512 9.44 -26.95 -7.16
N ASP A 513 8.13 -27.18 -7.21
CA ASP A 513 7.20 -26.47 -8.11
C ASP A 513 6.64 -25.19 -7.46
N GLY A 514 7.10 -24.89 -6.23
CA GLY A 514 6.65 -23.75 -5.45
C GLY A 514 5.32 -23.97 -4.75
N LEU A 515 4.77 -25.19 -4.72
CA LEU A 515 3.52 -25.47 -4.00
C LEU A 515 3.75 -25.40 -2.49
N VAL A 516 3.02 -24.51 -1.82
CA VAL A 516 3.01 -24.46 -0.36
C VAL A 516 2.05 -25.52 0.17
N THR A 517 2.49 -26.33 1.13
CA THR A 517 1.60 -27.15 1.97
C THR A 517 1.77 -26.79 3.43
N LEU A 518 0.68 -26.73 4.19
CA LEU A 518 0.69 -26.42 5.62
C LEU A 518 -0.48 -27.06 6.34
N ASP A 519 -0.33 -27.22 7.65
CA ASP A 519 -1.41 -27.64 8.55
C ASP A 519 -1.99 -26.42 9.25
N VAL A 520 -3.30 -26.24 9.12
CA VAL A 520 -4.09 -25.22 9.81
C VAL A 520 -4.74 -25.88 11.03
N HIS A 521 -4.54 -25.29 12.19
CA HIS A 521 -5.27 -25.62 13.41
C HIS A 521 -6.20 -24.46 13.76
N ILE A 522 -7.48 -24.74 14.00
CA ILE A 522 -8.47 -23.77 14.47
C ILE A 522 -9.05 -24.31 15.79
N GLY A 523 -8.54 -23.77 16.90
CA GLY A 523 -9.03 -24.05 18.23
C GLY A 523 -10.37 -23.37 18.49
N LEU A 524 -11.23 -24.02 19.27
CA LEU A 524 -12.41 -23.35 19.83
C LEU A 524 -11.90 -22.33 20.87
N ALA A 525 -12.29 -21.06 20.73
CA ALA A 525 -12.00 -20.06 21.73
C ALA A 525 -12.47 -20.58 23.11
N PRO A 526 -11.72 -20.37 24.21
CA PRO A 526 -12.23 -20.66 25.52
C PRO A 526 -13.51 -19.85 25.73
N ILE A 527 -14.64 -20.54 25.89
CA ILE A 527 -15.92 -19.92 26.25
C ILE A 527 -15.64 -19.11 27.51
N LYS A 528 -15.85 -17.78 27.47
CA LYS A 528 -15.90 -16.95 28.68
C LYS A 528 -17.06 -17.48 29.53
N THR A 529 -16.80 -18.44 30.41
CA THR A 529 -17.75 -18.80 31.46
C THR A 529 -17.90 -17.55 32.32
N LYS A 530 -19.10 -16.96 32.34
CA LYS A 530 -19.42 -15.92 33.32
C LYS A 530 -19.07 -16.50 34.68
N ALA A 531 -18.22 -15.79 35.44
CA ALA A 531 -17.92 -16.15 36.82
C ALA A 531 -19.25 -16.35 37.57
N PRO A 532 -19.40 -17.41 38.38
CA PRO A 532 -20.61 -17.63 39.13
C PRO A 532 -20.85 -16.40 40.02
N VAL A 533 -22.04 -15.81 39.90
CA VAL A 533 -22.48 -14.71 40.76
C VAL A 533 -22.42 -15.23 42.20
N ALA A 534 -21.53 -14.66 43.01
CA ALA A 534 -21.48 -14.93 44.43
C ALA A 534 -22.83 -14.51 45.05
N GLN A 535 -23.63 -15.48 45.48
CA GLN A 535 -24.80 -15.20 46.31
C GLN A 535 -24.30 -14.69 47.66
N ASN A 536 -24.39 -13.38 47.88
CA ASN A 536 -24.18 -12.78 49.18
C ASN A 536 -25.31 -13.23 50.11
N VAL A 537 -25.01 -14.19 50.99
CA VAL A 537 -25.82 -14.51 52.16
C VAL A 537 -25.68 -13.35 53.15
N MET A 538 -26.67 -12.45 53.18
CA MET A 538 -26.79 -11.41 54.19
C MET A 538 -27.04 -12.06 55.57
N ARG A 539 -25.99 -12.12 56.39
CA ARG A 539 -26.11 -12.33 57.84
C ARG A 539 -26.62 -11.04 58.49
N GLY A 540 -27.89 -11.03 58.89
CA GLY A 540 -28.44 -9.95 59.71
C GLY A 540 -27.78 -9.91 61.10
N ARG A 541 -27.30 -8.73 61.49
CA ARG A 541 -27.02 -8.38 62.89
C ARG A 541 -27.62 -7.01 63.22
N ALA A 542 -28.15 -6.96 64.42
CA ALA A 542 -29.19 -6.08 64.93
C ALA A 542 -28.75 -4.63 65.25
N ALA A 543 -29.74 -3.74 65.32
CA ALA A 543 -29.70 -2.53 66.13
C ALA A 543 -31.00 -2.42 66.95
N ALA A 544 -30.86 -2.01 68.21
CA ALA A 544 -31.84 -2.14 69.28
C ALA A 544 -32.65 -0.84 69.54
N LYS A 545 -33.95 -1.03 69.87
CA LYS A 545 -34.81 -0.41 70.92
C LYS A 545 -34.70 1.11 71.25
N PRO A 546 -35.83 1.78 71.61
CA PRO A 546 -36.45 1.57 72.93
C PRO A 546 -37.98 1.67 73.06
N ASN A 547 -38.38 1.27 74.27
CA ASN A 547 -39.69 1.02 74.88
C ASN A 547 -40.82 2.04 74.67
N GLY A 548 -42.04 1.51 74.60
CA GLY A 548 -43.29 2.19 74.94
C GLY A 548 -44.34 1.20 75.47
N ARG A 549 -44.58 1.25 76.79
CA ARG A 549 -45.73 0.74 77.58
C ARG A 549 -47.06 1.30 77.02
N VAL A 550 -48.30 0.80 77.20
CA VAL A 550 -48.95 -0.16 78.14
C VAL A 550 -50.42 -0.36 77.67
N GLN A 551 -50.88 -1.62 77.71
CA GLN A 551 -52.22 -2.16 78.10
C GLN A 551 -53.56 -1.89 77.35
N PRO A 552 -54.58 -2.78 77.55
CA PRO A 552 -55.67 -3.16 76.63
C PRO A 552 -57.02 -2.53 77.13
N PRO A 553 -58.29 -2.95 76.81
CA PRO A 553 -58.85 -4.29 76.48
C PRO A 553 -59.88 -4.38 75.31
N ALA A 554 -60.06 -5.59 74.78
CA ALA A 554 -61.34 -6.29 74.54
C ALA A 554 -61.04 -7.76 74.22
#